data_AF-A0A7W6M8U6-F1
#
_entry.id   AF-A0A7W6M8U6-F1
#
_cell.length_a   1.000
_cell.length_b   1.000
_cell.length_c   1.000
_cell.angle_alpha   90.00
_cell.angle_beta   90.00
_cell.angle_gamma   90.00
#
_symmetry.space_group_name_H-M   'P 1'
#
loop_
_entity.id
_entity.type
_entity.pdbx_description
1 polymer ?
#
loop_
_entity_poly.entity_id
_entity_poly.type
_entity_poly.pdbx_seq_one_letter_code
_entity_poly.pdbx_strand_id
1 'polypeptide(L)'
;MAKKPAPAELKKQGEELKKKFGEMRKTQHNFAMQIGAEGIVFMADRKKPPEALWRAAKKEGGSSKGAMGTCEMKGNVIILDCVDEDAAPSGLLRKAKVHFADRGMAAKVFFKGAEDDEEGEGAEEGAAAEEGGGGAAGGEAAAGDAPAPEGGGGEEEAAAPAGESDLDVLRREYSEIEPDVEAAVVSTNAGVGKKVGGLKAMFESQLETNPKKARAIIGLLKTTLETAKKSGDIPENTAAAPDPAVAEARRSKIAELERGVDELLAEFA
;
A
#
# COMPACT_ATOMS: atom_id res chain seq x y z
N MET A 1 27.15 0.43 -26.25
CA MET A 1 27.34 1.90 -26.26
C MET A 1 26.00 2.53 -26.55
N ALA A 2 25.34 3.16 -25.57
CA ALA A 2 24.06 3.85 -25.78
C ALA A 2 24.26 5.34 -25.47
N LYS A 3 23.83 6.18 -26.43
CA LYS A 3 24.02 7.63 -26.45
C LYS A 3 23.51 8.27 -25.16
N LYS A 4 24.39 8.94 -24.41
CA LYS A 4 23.93 9.98 -23.49
C LYS A 4 23.09 10.96 -24.32
N PRO A 5 21.83 11.25 -23.94
CA PRO A 5 21.05 12.28 -24.63
C PRO A 5 21.84 13.58 -24.63
N ALA A 6 21.78 14.32 -25.73
CA ALA A 6 22.56 15.53 -25.91
C ALA A 6 22.25 16.53 -24.78
N PRO A 7 23.24 17.27 -24.26
CA PRO A 7 23.04 18.22 -23.15
C PRO A 7 21.99 19.31 -23.44
N ALA A 8 21.62 19.53 -24.71
CA ALA A 8 20.54 20.43 -25.11
C ALA A 8 19.14 19.86 -24.86
N GLU A 9 18.91 18.55 -25.04
CA GLU A 9 17.62 17.91 -24.77
C GLU A 9 17.37 17.74 -23.26
N LEU A 10 18.44 17.50 -22.50
CA LEU A 10 18.38 17.44 -21.03
C LEU A 10 17.92 18.76 -20.40
N LYS A 11 18.34 19.89 -20.96
CA LYS A 11 17.89 21.23 -20.49
C LYS A 11 16.41 21.47 -20.80
N LYS A 12 15.95 21.14 -22.02
CA LYS A 12 14.54 21.28 -22.41
C LYS A 12 13.62 20.37 -21.59
N GLN A 13 14.03 19.11 -21.38
CA GLN A 13 13.33 18.20 -20.48
C GLN A 13 13.32 18.71 -19.03
N GLY A 14 14.41 19.35 -18.58
CA GLY A 14 14.49 19.98 -17.26
C GLY A 14 13.48 21.14 -17.09
N GLU A 15 13.30 21.99 -18.10
CA GLU A 15 12.30 23.07 -18.07
C GLU A 15 10.86 22.53 -18.03
N GLU A 16 10.55 21.50 -18.84
CA GLU A 16 9.24 20.84 -18.80
C GLU A 16 8.99 20.15 -17.45
N LEU A 17 10.00 19.51 -16.88
CA LEU A 17 9.88 18.90 -15.55
C LEU A 17 9.69 19.98 -14.48
N LYS A 18 10.41 21.11 -14.57
CA LYS A 18 10.28 22.23 -13.64
C LYS A 18 8.88 22.83 -13.68
N LYS A 19 8.25 22.92 -14.86
CA LYS A 19 6.86 23.35 -15.00
C LYS A 19 5.90 22.34 -14.34
N LYS A 20 6.08 21.04 -14.60
CA LYS A 20 5.29 19.96 -13.95
C LYS A 20 5.46 19.97 -12.43
N PHE A 21 6.68 20.19 -11.94
CA PHE A 21 6.98 20.33 -10.53
C PHE A 21 6.33 21.58 -9.91
N GLY A 22 6.28 22.70 -10.65
CA GLY A 22 5.50 23.87 -10.26
C GLY A 22 4.00 23.60 -10.12
N GLU A 23 3.44 22.72 -10.95
CA GLU A 23 2.04 22.26 -10.83
C GLU A 23 1.86 21.26 -9.67
N MET A 24 2.82 20.36 -9.47
CA MET A 24 2.86 19.41 -8.35
C MET A 24 3.00 20.05 -6.98
N ARG A 25 3.57 21.26 -6.89
CA ARG A 25 3.58 22.06 -5.65
C ARG A 25 2.21 22.59 -5.24
N LYS A 26 1.29 22.74 -6.20
CA LYS A 26 -0.04 23.30 -5.96
C LYS A 26 -1.08 22.23 -5.66
N THR A 27 -0.90 21.04 -6.23
CA THR A 27 -1.86 19.94 -6.14
C THR A 27 -1.11 18.62 -6.13
N GLN A 28 -1.59 17.64 -5.37
CA GLN A 28 -1.09 16.28 -5.42
C GLN A 28 -1.33 15.70 -6.82
N HIS A 29 -0.32 15.00 -7.36
CA HIS A 29 -0.41 14.34 -8.66
C HIS A 29 -0.28 12.83 -8.50
N ASN A 30 -0.85 12.08 -9.42
CA ASN A 30 -0.52 10.68 -9.55
C ASN A 30 0.83 10.58 -10.27
N PHE A 31 1.67 9.64 -9.84
CA PHE A 31 2.96 9.41 -10.47
C PHE A 31 3.15 7.93 -10.84
N ALA A 32 3.99 7.73 -11.84
CA ALA A 32 4.63 6.47 -12.14
C ALA A 32 6.10 6.74 -12.44
N MET A 33 6.98 5.96 -11.82
CA MET A 33 8.41 6.08 -11.98
C MET A 33 9.03 4.72 -12.23
N GLN A 34 9.81 4.60 -13.30
CA GLN A 34 10.45 3.34 -13.68
C GLN A 34 11.92 3.48 -13.99
N ILE A 35 12.66 2.41 -13.73
CA ILE A 35 14.08 2.30 -14.03
C ILE A 35 14.23 1.69 -15.42
N GLY A 36 14.28 2.53 -16.45
CA GLY A 36 14.48 2.08 -17.82
C GLY A 36 15.95 1.88 -18.19
N ALA A 37 16.17 1.37 -19.42
CA ALA A 37 17.51 1.13 -19.96
C ALA A 37 18.30 2.43 -20.21
N GLU A 38 17.60 3.52 -20.54
CA GLU A 38 18.20 4.84 -20.81
C GLU A 38 18.16 5.79 -19.59
N GLY A 39 17.60 5.35 -18.47
CA GLY A 39 17.50 6.14 -17.24
C GLY A 39 16.15 6.01 -16.55
N ILE A 40 15.89 6.91 -15.61
CA ILE A 40 14.59 6.98 -14.93
C ILE A 40 13.57 7.59 -15.89
N VAL A 41 12.41 6.95 -16.02
CA VAL A 41 11.23 7.53 -16.64
C VAL A 41 10.29 7.94 -15.52
N PHE A 42 10.09 9.25 -15.37
CA PHE A 42 9.17 9.83 -14.40
C PHE A 42 7.99 10.48 -15.11
N MET A 43 6.77 10.00 -14.82
CA MET A 43 5.53 10.57 -15.30
C MET A 43 4.68 11.00 -14.11
N ALA A 44 4.18 12.23 -14.16
CA ALA A 44 3.21 12.74 -13.21
C ALA A 44 2.05 13.42 -13.94
N ASP A 45 0.82 13.14 -13.51
CA ASP A 45 -0.41 13.70 -14.07
C ASP A 45 -1.49 13.78 -12.98
N ARG A 46 -2.27 14.86 -12.97
CA ARG A 46 -3.33 15.08 -11.97
C ARG A 46 -4.60 14.28 -12.27
N LYS A 47 -4.88 14.03 -13.55
CA LYS A 47 -6.16 13.43 -14.00
C LYS A 47 -6.03 11.93 -14.27
N LYS A 48 -4.85 11.47 -14.70
CA LYS A 48 -4.67 10.05 -15.04
C LYS A 48 -4.45 9.22 -13.78
N PRO A 49 -5.07 8.03 -13.67
CA PRO A 49 -4.83 7.15 -12.54
C PRO A 49 -3.39 6.58 -12.57
N PRO A 50 -2.80 6.23 -11.41
CA PRO A 50 -1.45 5.70 -11.31
C PRO A 50 -1.21 4.47 -12.21
N GLU A 51 -2.19 3.59 -12.36
CA GLU A 51 -2.08 2.42 -13.25
C GLU A 51 -1.91 2.79 -14.73
N ALA A 52 -2.62 3.83 -15.20
CA ALA A 52 -2.51 4.27 -16.59
C ALA A 52 -1.14 4.88 -16.85
N LEU A 53 -0.64 5.66 -15.89
CA LEU A 53 0.72 6.20 -15.91
C LEU A 53 1.76 5.09 -15.84
N TRP A 54 1.52 4.04 -15.05
CA TRP A 54 2.41 2.91 -14.93
C TRP A 54 2.52 2.11 -16.22
N ARG A 55 1.41 1.88 -16.94
CA ARG A 55 1.44 1.25 -18.27
C ARG A 55 2.19 2.10 -19.29
N ALA A 56 2.01 3.42 -19.26
CA ALA A 56 2.75 4.34 -20.12
C ALA A 56 4.25 4.33 -19.79
N ALA A 57 4.59 4.38 -18.50
CA ALA A 57 5.96 4.27 -18.02
C ALA A 57 6.59 2.92 -18.40
N LYS A 58 5.86 1.80 -18.32
CA LYS A 58 6.34 0.49 -18.80
C LYS A 58 6.66 0.50 -20.27
N LYS A 59 5.82 1.16 -21.07
CA LYS A 59 6.02 1.28 -22.51
C LYS A 59 7.26 2.11 -22.86
N GLU A 60 7.58 3.13 -22.07
CA GLU A 60 8.69 4.06 -22.34
C GLU A 60 10.00 3.62 -21.68
N GLY A 61 9.96 3.12 -20.45
CA GLY A 61 11.12 2.64 -19.71
C GLY A 61 11.50 1.19 -20.02
N GLY A 62 10.57 0.38 -20.51
CA GLY A 62 10.82 -1.03 -20.88
C GLY A 62 11.17 -1.94 -19.71
N SER A 63 10.96 -1.50 -18.47
CA SER A 63 11.37 -2.21 -17.25
C SER A 63 10.17 -2.53 -16.36
N SER A 64 10.24 -3.69 -15.71
CA SER A 64 9.24 -4.10 -14.71
C SER A 64 9.49 -3.51 -13.32
N LYS A 65 10.66 -2.88 -13.10
CA LYS A 65 11.09 -2.35 -11.79
C LYS A 65 10.84 -0.85 -11.67
N GLY A 66 10.01 -0.46 -10.71
CA GLY A 66 9.65 0.94 -10.47
C GLY A 66 8.49 1.07 -9.48
N ALA A 67 8.12 2.29 -9.17
CA ALA A 67 7.03 2.60 -8.24
C ALA A 67 5.90 3.37 -8.94
N MET A 68 4.68 3.21 -8.44
CA MET A 68 3.54 4.04 -8.82
C MET A 68 2.75 4.46 -7.58
N GLY A 69 2.11 5.61 -7.66
CA GLY A 69 1.22 6.07 -6.61
C GLY A 69 0.93 7.54 -6.72
N THR A 70 1.02 8.27 -5.61
CA THR A 70 0.78 9.71 -5.58
C THR A 70 2.03 10.47 -5.13
N CYS A 71 2.27 11.63 -5.73
CA CYS A 71 3.40 12.48 -5.39
C CYS A 71 2.90 13.85 -4.93
N GLU A 72 3.49 14.32 -3.84
CA GLU A 72 3.29 15.66 -3.30
C GLU A 72 4.63 16.38 -3.27
N MET A 73 4.67 17.65 -3.66
CA MET A 73 5.90 18.43 -3.62
C MET A 73 5.81 19.54 -2.56
N LYS A 74 6.65 19.45 -1.52
CA LYS A 74 6.79 20.45 -0.46
C LYS A 74 8.11 21.20 -0.66
N GLY A 75 8.06 22.38 -1.26
CA GLY A 75 9.25 23.17 -1.57
C GLY A 75 10.17 22.48 -2.59
N ASN A 76 11.33 22.00 -2.13
CA ASN A 76 12.28 21.21 -2.93
C ASN A 76 12.29 19.72 -2.56
N VAL A 77 11.29 19.28 -1.78
CA VAL A 77 11.13 17.89 -1.36
C VAL A 77 9.94 17.27 -2.11
N ILE A 78 10.19 16.15 -2.79
CA ILE A 78 9.18 15.34 -3.47
C ILE A 78 8.91 14.14 -2.56
N ILE A 79 7.68 14.06 -2.07
CA ILE A 79 7.19 12.95 -1.24
C ILE A 79 6.38 12.04 -2.16
N LEU A 80 6.83 10.79 -2.30
CA LEU A 80 6.23 9.77 -3.13
C LEU A 80 5.50 8.77 -2.23
N ASP A 81 4.18 8.77 -2.29
CA ASP A 81 3.31 7.80 -1.63
C ASP A 81 3.09 6.63 -2.59
N CYS A 82 3.72 5.49 -2.33
CA CYS A 82 3.61 4.32 -3.19
C CYS A 82 2.33 3.55 -2.85
N VAL A 83 1.59 3.17 -3.89
CA VAL A 83 0.41 2.29 -3.70
C VAL A 83 0.86 0.88 -3.32
N ASP A 84 2.06 0.50 -3.72
CA ASP A 84 2.68 -0.78 -3.44
C ASP A 84 4.10 -0.51 -2.93
N GLU A 85 4.30 -0.63 -1.61
CA GLU A 85 5.58 -0.35 -0.94
C GLU A 85 6.67 -1.33 -1.38
N ASP A 86 6.30 -2.57 -1.71
CA ASP A 86 7.18 -3.63 -2.19
C ASP A 86 7.59 -3.44 -3.67
N ALA A 87 6.80 -2.69 -4.44
CA ALA A 87 7.13 -2.37 -5.82
C ALA A 87 8.31 -1.39 -5.94
N ALA A 88 8.58 -0.58 -4.90
CA ALA A 88 9.64 0.42 -4.92
C ALA A 88 11.03 -0.23 -4.79
N PRO A 89 11.86 -0.28 -5.86
CA PRO A 89 13.17 -0.88 -5.79
C PRO A 89 14.11 -0.09 -4.88
N SER A 90 14.84 -0.77 -4.00
CA SER A 90 15.94 -0.18 -3.22
C SER A 90 16.96 0.44 -4.18
N GLY A 91 17.11 1.77 -4.12
CA GLY A 91 17.96 2.56 -5.03
C GLY A 91 17.22 3.35 -6.11
N LEU A 92 15.88 3.25 -6.22
CA LEU A 92 15.09 4.10 -7.11
C LEU A 92 15.22 5.58 -6.75
N LEU A 93 15.17 5.93 -5.46
CA LEU A 93 15.35 7.30 -4.97
C LEU A 93 16.73 7.87 -5.33
N ARG A 94 17.79 7.08 -5.15
CA ARG A 94 19.17 7.49 -5.49
C ARG A 94 19.30 7.78 -6.99
N LYS A 95 18.74 6.91 -7.84
CA LYS A 95 18.73 7.11 -9.29
C LYS A 95 17.85 8.28 -9.72
N ALA A 96 16.70 8.49 -9.07
CA ALA A 96 15.82 9.63 -9.31
C ALA A 96 16.51 10.95 -8.96
N LYS A 97 17.19 11.02 -7.80
CA LYS A 97 17.98 12.18 -7.37
C LYS A 97 19.06 12.53 -8.40
N VAL A 98 19.83 11.55 -8.89
CA VAL A 98 20.84 11.77 -9.94
C VAL A 98 20.17 12.24 -11.24
N HIS A 99 19.07 11.62 -11.64
CA HIS A 99 18.35 11.96 -12.87
C HIS A 99 17.77 13.39 -12.86
N PHE A 100 17.29 13.86 -11.71
CA PHE A 100 16.81 15.23 -11.52
C PHE A 100 17.98 16.22 -11.40
N ALA A 101 19.07 15.85 -10.72
CA ALA A 101 20.27 16.67 -10.64
C ALA A 101 20.92 16.91 -12.01
N ASP A 102 21.00 15.87 -12.85
CA ASP A 102 21.47 15.96 -14.25
C ASP A 102 20.62 16.91 -15.11
N ARG A 103 19.38 17.18 -14.68
CA ARG A 103 18.43 18.11 -15.32
C ARG A 103 18.36 19.48 -14.64
N GLY A 104 19.29 19.77 -13.72
CA GLY A 104 19.37 21.04 -13.02
C GLY A 104 18.33 21.22 -11.90
N MET A 105 17.79 20.13 -11.36
CA MET A 105 16.85 20.16 -10.24
C MET A 105 17.43 19.46 -9.03
N ALA A 106 17.82 20.24 -8.02
CA ALA A 106 18.20 19.74 -6.70
C ALA A 106 16.94 19.41 -5.88
N ALA A 107 16.16 18.41 -6.31
CA ALA A 107 15.02 17.91 -5.56
C ALA A 107 15.46 16.75 -4.64
N LYS A 108 15.06 16.81 -3.37
CA LYS A 108 15.13 15.64 -2.47
C LYS A 108 13.89 14.79 -2.72
N VAL A 109 14.06 13.46 -2.83
CA VAL A 109 12.95 12.55 -3.11
C VAL A 109 12.86 11.54 -1.96
N PHE A 110 11.68 11.37 -1.39
CA PHE A 110 11.41 10.46 -0.28
C PHE A 110 10.20 9.59 -0.57
N PHE A 111 10.16 8.38 -0.02
CA PHE A 111 8.94 7.58 0.03
C PHE A 111 8.19 7.86 1.32
N LYS A 112 6.88 8.10 1.21
CA LYS A 112 6.01 8.26 2.38
C LYS A 112 5.81 6.88 3.01
N GLY A 113 6.15 6.72 4.29
CA GLY A 113 6.02 5.44 5.00
C GLY A 113 7.32 4.65 5.17
N ALA A 114 8.39 5.01 4.47
CA ALA A 114 9.73 4.63 4.90
C ALA A 114 10.05 5.46 6.15
N GLU A 115 10.06 4.82 7.33
CA GLU A 115 10.73 5.41 8.50
C GLU A 115 12.13 5.83 8.05
N ASP A 116 12.51 7.04 8.42
CA ASP A 116 13.79 7.64 8.10
C ASP A 116 14.87 6.74 8.71
N ASP A 117 15.44 5.84 7.91
CA ASP A 117 16.70 5.17 8.22
C ASP A 117 17.78 6.25 8.06
N GLU A 118 17.88 7.06 9.11
CA GLU A 118 18.78 8.18 9.23
C GLU A 118 20.20 7.66 9.48
N GLU A 119 20.83 7.10 8.43
CA GLU A 119 22.27 6.84 8.31
C GLU A 119 22.59 6.78 6.80
N GLY A 120 23.44 7.59 6.18
CA GLY A 120 24.38 8.61 6.59
C GLY A 120 25.26 8.88 5.35
N GLU A 121 25.57 10.14 5.08
CA GLU A 121 26.89 10.67 4.69
C GLU A 121 26.74 12.08 4.14
N GLY A 122 27.33 13.02 4.87
CA GLY A 122 27.27 14.44 4.63
C GLY A 122 28.06 14.90 3.41
N ALA A 123 27.70 16.09 2.96
CA ALA A 123 28.67 17.06 2.47
C ALA A 123 28.19 18.43 2.91
N GLU A 124 29.04 19.03 3.73
CA GLU A 124 29.00 20.37 4.28
C GLU A 124 28.92 21.49 3.23
N GLU A 125 28.31 22.58 3.69
CA GLU A 125 28.72 23.98 3.54
C GLU A 125 28.60 24.70 2.17
N GLY A 126 27.92 25.85 2.22
CA GLY A 126 27.82 26.81 1.12
C GLY A 126 26.65 27.77 1.27
N ALA A 127 26.77 28.69 2.22
CA ALA A 127 25.79 29.70 2.62
C ALA A 127 25.58 30.88 1.65
N ALA A 128 24.54 31.65 1.99
CA ALA A 128 24.26 33.07 1.66
C ALA A 128 23.62 33.37 0.30
N ALA A 129 22.64 34.27 0.16
CA ALA A 129 21.78 35.05 1.06
C ALA A 129 20.73 35.76 0.17
N GLU A 130 19.54 36.02 0.71
CA GLU A 130 18.73 37.28 0.66
C GLU A 130 18.61 38.06 -0.68
N GLU A 131 17.53 38.71 -1.09
CA GLU A 131 16.40 39.33 -0.39
C GLU A 131 15.34 39.75 -1.44
N GLY A 132 14.10 39.99 -0.99
CA GLY A 132 13.17 40.96 -1.58
C GLY A 132 12.25 40.44 -2.70
N GLY A 133 10.94 40.68 -2.70
CA GLY A 133 10.09 41.49 -1.84
C GLY A 133 8.78 41.81 -2.57
N GLY A 134 7.69 41.88 -1.81
CA GLY A 134 6.56 42.80 -2.03
C GLY A 134 5.60 42.59 -3.21
N GLY A 135 4.29 42.54 -2.91
CA GLY A 135 3.26 42.93 -3.87
C GLY A 135 1.89 42.27 -3.66
N ALA A 136 0.95 43.04 -3.11
CA ALA A 136 -0.40 42.67 -2.67
C ALA A 136 -1.49 42.67 -3.78
N ALA A 137 -2.73 42.48 -3.32
CA ALA A 137 -4.05 42.45 -4.00
C ALA A 137 -4.45 41.06 -4.52
N GLY A 138 -5.56 40.45 -4.12
CA GLY A 138 -6.87 40.99 -3.74
C GLY A 138 -7.89 40.23 -4.60
N GLY A 139 -8.83 39.49 -3.99
CA GLY A 139 -9.75 38.65 -4.75
C GLY A 139 -10.72 37.87 -3.88
N GLU A 140 -11.89 38.47 -3.73
CA GLU A 140 -13.07 38.07 -2.97
C GLU A 140 -13.84 36.88 -3.60
N ALA A 141 -14.57 36.16 -2.73
CA ALA A 141 -15.70 35.25 -2.99
C ALA A 141 -15.48 33.93 -3.75
N ALA A 142 -15.76 32.81 -3.10
CA ALA A 142 -17.10 32.19 -3.16
C ALA A 142 -17.16 30.92 -2.31
N ALA A 143 -18.22 30.84 -1.50
CA ALA A 143 -18.59 29.72 -0.66
C ALA A 143 -18.88 28.45 -1.48
N GLY A 144 -18.45 27.31 -0.94
CA GLY A 144 -18.69 25.98 -1.48
C GLY A 144 -18.62 24.96 -0.35
N ASP A 145 -19.71 24.93 0.41
CA ASP A 145 -20.04 24.04 1.52
C ASP A 145 -20.24 22.59 1.02
N ALA A 146 -19.43 21.64 1.52
CA ALA A 146 -19.82 20.25 1.78
C ALA A 146 -18.66 19.49 2.48
N PRO A 147 -18.96 18.67 3.52
CA PRO A 147 -18.00 18.30 4.56
C PRO A 147 -17.15 17.06 4.23
N ALA A 148 -15.89 17.13 4.63
CA ALA A 148 -15.06 15.96 4.93
C ALA A 148 -15.44 15.44 6.33
N PRO A 149 -15.50 14.11 6.56
CA PRO A 149 -15.61 13.58 7.91
C PRO A 149 -14.27 13.75 8.63
N GLU A 150 -14.22 14.74 9.51
CA GLU A 150 -13.33 14.74 10.66
C GLU A 150 -13.87 13.70 11.67
N GLY A 151 -13.10 12.64 11.89
CA GLY A 151 -13.14 11.87 13.12
C GLY A 151 -11.69 11.87 13.62
N GLY A 152 -11.30 12.65 14.61
CA GLY A 152 -11.99 12.86 15.87
C GLY A 152 -11.52 11.74 16.80
N GLY A 153 -10.44 12.01 17.52
CA GLY A 153 -9.82 11.10 18.45
C GLY A 153 -10.82 10.60 19.50
N GLY A 154 -10.84 9.30 19.68
CA GLY A 154 -11.22 8.66 20.92
C GLY A 154 -9.96 8.03 21.48
N GLU A 155 -9.24 8.77 22.35
CA GLU A 155 -8.53 8.15 23.45
C GLU A 155 -9.60 7.53 24.35
N GLU A 156 -9.94 6.27 24.08
CA GLU A 156 -10.58 5.41 25.08
C GLU A 156 -9.55 4.36 25.46
N GLU A 157 -8.74 4.74 26.45
CA GLU A 157 -7.90 3.86 27.25
C GLU A 157 -8.83 2.90 28.01
N ALA A 158 -9.32 1.89 27.31
CA ALA A 158 -9.89 0.71 27.93
C ALA A 158 -8.72 -0.09 28.51
N ALA A 159 -8.53 0.04 29.82
CA ALA A 159 -7.57 -0.73 30.60
C ALA A 159 -7.72 -2.22 30.31
N ALA A 160 -6.81 -2.76 29.50
CA ALA A 160 -6.68 -4.18 29.26
C ALA A 160 -6.10 -4.86 30.52
N PRO A 161 -6.60 -6.06 30.87
CA PRO A 161 -6.04 -6.84 31.97
C PRO A 161 -4.55 -7.13 31.71
N ALA A 162 -3.76 -7.08 32.78
CA ALA A 162 -2.32 -7.20 32.74
C ALA A 162 -1.84 -8.44 31.95
N GLY A 163 -1.07 -8.21 30.88
CA GLY A 163 -0.10 -9.18 30.35
C GLY A 163 -0.38 -9.83 28.99
N GLU A 164 -1.43 -9.45 28.26
CA GLU A 164 -1.68 -9.99 26.91
C GLU A 164 -0.93 -9.16 25.86
N SER A 165 -0.06 -9.79 25.06
CA SER A 165 0.70 -9.07 24.05
C SER A 165 -0.22 -8.64 22.89
N ASP A 166 0.08 -7.54 22.21
CA ASP A 166 -0.71 -7.10 21.04
C ASP A 166 -0.87 -8.21 19.98
N LEU A 167 0.10 -9.12 19.89
CA LEU A 167 0.05 -10.30 19.02
C LEU A 167 -1.01 -11.31 19.45
N ASP A 168 -1.18 -11.53 20.75
CA ASP A 168 -2.18 -12.45 21.29
C ASP A 168 -3.59 -11.93 21.03
N VAL A 169 -3.79 -10.62 21.19
CA VAL A 169 -5.05 -9.95 20.86
C VAL A 169 -5.38 -10.10 19.38
N LEU A 170 -4.40 -9.89 18.49
CA LEU A 170 -4.57 -10.03 17.04
C LEU A 170 -4.85 -11.47 16.61
N ARG A 171 -4.15 -12.45 17.21
CA ARG A 171 -4.41 -13.88 16.96
C ARG A 171 -5.81 -14.27 17.39
N ARG A 172 -6.26 -13.78 18.54
CA ARG A 172 -7.61 -14.02 19.04
C ARG A 172 -8.67 -13.40 18.11
N GLU A 173 -8.51 -12.13 17.75
CA GLU A 173 -9.43 -11.45 16.83
C GLU A 173 -9.49 -12.14 15.46
N TYR A 174 -8.36 -12.65 14.97
CA TYR A 174 -8.32 -13.39 13.71
C TYR A 174 -9.02 -14.74 13.83
N SER A 175 -8.81 -15.47 14.92
CA SER A 175 -9.46 -16.77 15.17
C SER A 175 -10.99 -16.65 15.21
N GLU A 176 -11.53 -15.52 15.67
CA GLU A 176 -12.98 -15.27 15.65
C GLU A 176 -13.55 -15.14 14.23
N ILE A 177 -12.77 -14.62 13.28
CA ILE A 177 -13.21 -14.38 11.90
C ILE A 177 -12.71 -15.45 10.91
N GLU A 178 -11.76 -16.29 11.32
CA GLU A 178 -11.18 -17.37 10.51
C GLU A 178 -12.22 -18.25 9.79
N PRO A 179 -13.30 -18.74 10.43
CA PRO A 179 -14.28 -19.57 9.72
C PRO A 179 -15.00 -18.81 8.60
N ASP A 180 -15.25 -17.51 8.78
CA ASP A 180 -15.83 -16.66 7.74
C ASP A 180 -14.83 -16.39 6.61
N VAL A 181 -13.55 -16.21 6.95
CA VAL A 181 -12.46 -16.07 5.98
C VAL A 181 -12.38 -17.32 5.11
N GLU A 182 -12.38 -18.52 5.71
CA GLU A 182 -12.35 -19.77 4.95
C GLU A 182 -13.59 -19.96 4.10
N ALA A 183 -14.79 -19.71 4.64
CA ALA A 183 -16.05 -19.76 3.89
C ALA A 183 -16.05 -18.79 2.70
N ALA A 184 -15.47 -17.60 2.86
CA ALA A 184 -15.33 -16.62 1.79
C ALA A 184 -14.34 -17.07 0.71
N VAL A 185 -13.22 -17.69 1.09
CA VAL A 185 -12.20 -18.18 0.16
C VAL A 185 -12.75 -19.29 -0.73
N VAL A 186 -13.59 -20.17 -0.18
CA VAL A 186 -14.26 -21.25 -0.93
C VAL A 186 -15.61 -20.83 -1.53
N SER A 187 -16.01 -19.58 -1.37
CA SER A 187 -17.28 -19.08 -1.91
C SER A 187 -17.35 -19.18 -3.43
N THR A 188 -18.57 -19.26 -3.96
CA THR A 188 -18.81 -19.30 -5.42
C THR A 188 -18.42 -17.98 -6.11
N ASN A 189 -18.30 -16.89 -5.35
CA ASN A 189 -17.82 -15.61 -5.86
C ASN A 189 -16.28 -15.56 -5.85
N ALA A 190 -15.70 -15.89 -7.00
CA ALA A 190 -14.25 -15.89 -7.21
C ALA A 190 -13.58 -14.51 -6.93
N GLY A 191 -14.33 -13.39 -7.01
CA GLY A 191 -13.81 -12.07 -6.69
C GLY A 191 -13.62 -11.88 -5.19
N VAL A 192 -14.63 -12.27 -4.40
CA VAL A 192 -14.57 -12.24 -2.93
C VAL A 192 -13.50 -13.20 -2.42
N GLY A 193 -13.48 -14.43 -2.92
CA GLY A 193 -12.50 -15.43 -2.48
C GLY A 193 -11.04 -15.01 -2.73
N LYS A 194 -10.74 -14.40 -3.89
CA LYS A 194 -9.40 -13.84 -4.16
C LYS A 194 -9.05 -12.68 -3.24
N LYS A 195 -10.01 -11.77 -2.98
CA LYS A 195 -9.79 -10.62 -2.11
C LYS A 195 -9.54 -11.04 -0.67
N VAL A 196 -10.40 -11.91 -0.13
CA VAL A 196 -10.29 -12.42 1.24
C VAL A 196 -9.05 -13.30 1.40
N GLY A 197 -8.75 -14.17 0.42
CA GLY A 197 -7.53 -14.98 0.42
C GLY A 197 -6.25 -14.14 0.39
N GLY A 198 -6.22 -13.05 -0.40
CA GLY A 198 -5.11 -12.11 -0.42
C GLY A 198 -4.92 -11.40 0.93
N LEU A 199 -6.02 -10.96 1.56
CA LEU A 199 -5.98 -10.33 2.87
C LEU A 199 -5.56 -11.30 3.98
N LYS A 200 -5.97 -12.58 3.92
CA LYS A 200 -5.49 -13.64 4.82
C LYS A 200 -3.96 -13.78 4.73
N ALA A 201 -3.42 -13.92 3.51
CA ALA A 201 -1.97 -14.04 3.32
C ALA A 201 -1.20 -12.80 3.80
N MET A 202 -1.75 -11.59 3.57
CA MET A 202 -1.14 -10.36 4.08
C MET A 202 -1.17 -10.30 5.62
N PHE A 203 -2.26 -10.74 6.25
CA PHE A 203 -2.35 -10.79 7.70
C PHE A 203 -1.29 -11.72 8.29
N GLU A 204 -1.18 -12.95 7.79
CA GLU A 204 -0.20 -13.95 8.26
C GLU A 204 1.24 -13.43 8.13
N SER A 205 1.57 -12.73 7.03
CA SER A 205 2.89 -12.14 6.79
C SER A 205 3.20 -10.94 7.71
N GLN A 206 2.18 -10.14 8.02
CA GLN A 206 2.34 -8.93 8.83
C GLN A 206 2.15 -9.18 10.34
N LEU A 207 1.60 -10.33 10.74
CA LEU A 207 1.29 -10.63 12.13
C LEU A 207 2.51 -10.48 13.03
N GLU A 208 3.64 -11.05 12.64
CA GLU A 208 4.88 -11.03 13.46
C GLU A 208 5.78 -9.84 13.12
N THR A 209 5.66 -9.28 11.91
CA THR A 209 6.55 -8.21 11.39
C THR A 209 6.04 -6.82 11.75
N ASN A 210 4.73 -6.59 11.66
CA ASN A 210 4.12 -5.29 11.88
C ASN A 210 2.69 -5.44 12.44
N PRO A 211 2.54 -5.55 13.77
CA PRO A 211 1.24 -5.80 14.41
C PRO A 211 0.22 -4.69 14.13
N LYS A 212 0.68 -3.44 13.91
CA LYS A 212 -0.20 -2.33 13.53
C LYS A 212 -0.81 -2.54 12.14
N LYS A 213 -0.01 -2.96 11.15
CA LYS A 213 -0.50 -3.31 9.81
C LYS A 213 -1.40 -4.54 9.87
N ALA A 214 -1.04 -5.56 10.66
CA ALA A 214 -1.88 -6.74 10.87
C ALA A 214 -3.27 -6.38 11.43
N ARG A 215 -3.34 -5.46 12.40
CA ARG A 215 -4.61 -4.94 12.93
C ARG A 215 -5.46 -4.25 11.87
N ALA A 216 -4.85 -3.42 11.03
CA ALA A 216 -5.56 -2.78 9.92
C ALA A 216 -6.10 -3.81 8.91
N ILE A 217 -5.35 -4.88 8.64
CA ILE A 217 -5.77 -5.97 7.75
C ILE A 217 -6.96 -6.74 8.34
N ILE A 218 -6.97 -7.02 9.65
CA ILE A 218 -8.14 -7.61 10.34
C ILE A 218 -9.36 -6.71 10.16
N GLY A 219 -9.22 -5.39 10.34
CA GLY A 219 -10.31 -4.45 10.11
C GLY A 219 -10.86 -4.53 8.68
N LEU A 220 -9.97 -4.61 7.69
CA LEU A 220 -10.35 -4.74 6.28
C LEU A 220 -11.02 -6.09 5.95
N LEU A 221 -10.55 -7.17 6.58
CA LEU A 221 -11.16 -8.50 6.51
C LEU A 221 -12.59 -8.46 7.05
N LYS A 222 -12.79 -7.93 8.27
CA LYS A 222 -14.12 -7.78 8.89
C LYS A 222 -15.09 -7.02 7.98
N THR A 223 -14.69 -5.86 7.45
CA THR A 223 -15.54 -5.07 6.53
C THR A 223 -15.83 -5.80 5.22
N THR A 224 -14.83 -6.50 4.65
CA THR A 224 -15.01 -7.24 3.39
C THR A 224 -15.96 -8.43 3.59
N LEU A 225 -15.82 -9.16 4.70
CA LEU A 225 -16.71 -10.25 5.07
C LEU A 225 -18.13 -9.76 5.33
N GLU A 226 -18.30 -8.66 6.06
CA GLU A 226 -19.63 -8.08 6.29
C GLU A 226 -20.31 -7.65 5.00
N THR A 227 -19.55 -7.03 4.08
CA THR A 227 -20.06 -6.65 2.76
C THR A 227 -20.49 -7.87 1.95
N ALA A 228 -19.67 -8.93 1.96
CA ALA A 228 -19.92 -10.16 1.23
C ALA A 228 -21.05 -11.01 1.84
N LYS A 229 -21.26 -10.93 3.17
CA LYS A 229 -22.46 -11.48 3.84
C LYS A 229 -23.71 -10.71 3.42
N LYS A 230 -23.67 -9.38 3.42
CA LYS A 230 -24.78 -8.51 2.99
C LYS A 230 -25.18 -8.73 1.53
N SER A 231 -24.23 -9.04 0.65
CA SER A 231 -24.50 -9.36 -0.75
C SER A 231 -24.93 -10.81 -0.99
N GLY A 232 -24.92 -11.66 0.05
CA GLY A 232 -25.26 -13.09 -0.05
C GLY A 232 -24.20 -13.93 -0.76
N ASP A 233 -22.98 -13.40 -0.95
CA ASP A 233 -21.87 -14.10 -1.60
C ASP A 233 -21.22 -15.15 -0.69
N ILE A 234 -21.38 -14.99 0.62
CA ILE A 234 -20.92 -15.95 1.63
C ILE A 234 -22.14 -16.36 2.43
N PRO A 235 -22.35 -17.66 2.72
CA PRO A 235 -23.37 -18.06 3.67
C PRO A 235 -23.14 -17.31 4.97
N GLU A 236 -24.18 -16.64 5.47
CA GLU A 236 -24.13 -16.02 6.77
C GLU A 236 -23.90 -17.13 7.79
N ASN A 237 -22.66 -17.27 8.25
CA ASN A 237 -22.34 -18.11 9.39
C ASN A 237 -22.90 -17.41 10.63
N THR A 238 -24.23 -17.40 10.73
CA THR A 238 -24.88 -17.38 12.02
C THR A 238 -24.25 -18.53 12.78
N ALA A 239 -23.82 -18.29 14.01
CA ALA A 239 -23.47 -19.34 14.95
C ALA A 239 -24.71 -20.18 15.32
N ALA A 240 -25.48 -20.63 14.32
CA ALA A 240 -26.32 -21.79 14.41
C ALA A 240 -25.37 -22.97 14.57
N ALA A 241 -25.57 -23.72 15.65
CA ALA A 241 -24.94 -25.01 15.86
C ALA A 241 -24.82 -25.77 14.54
N PRO A 242 -23.68 -26.47 14.28
CA PRO A 242 -23.53 -27.25 13.06
C PRO A 242 -24.79 -28.09 12.91
N ASP A 243 -25.46 -27.97 11.75
CA ASP A 243 -26.63 -28.77 11.43
C ASP A 243 -26.39 -30.19 11.94
N PRO A 244 -27.23 -30.73 12.84
CA PRO A 244 -26.95 -31.98 13.54
C PRO A 244 -26.61 -33.10 12.56
N ALA A 245 -27.14 -33.05 11.33
CA ALA A 245 -26.80 -33.97 10.25
C ALA A 245 -25.35 -33.85 9.78
N VAL A 246 -24.80 -32.63 9.68
CA VAL A 246 -23.42 -32.38 9.28
C VAL A 246 -22.44 -32.72 10.40
N ALA A 247 -22.82 -32.46 11.66
CA ALA A 247 -22.05 -32.88 12.83
C ALA A 247 -21.98 -34.41 12.97
N GLU A 248 -23.10 -35.10 12.74
CA GLU A 248 -23.18 -36.56 12.73
C GLU A 248 -22.39 -37.16 11.56
N ALA A 249 -22.46 -36.57 10.36
CA ALA A 249 -21.67 -37.01 9.21
C ALA A 249 -20.16 -36.87 9.46
N ARG A 250 -19.72 -35.78 10.11
CA ARG A 250 -18.31 -35.61 10.51
C ARG A 250 -17.89 -36.63 11.56
N ARG A 251 -18.73 -36.91 12.56
CA ARG A 251 -18.46 -37.94 13.58
C ARG A 251 -18.35 -39.33 12.97
N SER A 252 -19.24 -39.70 12.06
CA SER A 252 -19.15 -40.97 11.32
C SER A 252 -17.87 -41.06 10.51
N LYS A 253 -17.47 -39.99 9.82
CA LYS A 253 -16.25 -40.00 9.00
C LYS A 253 -14.97 -40.07 9.84
N ILE A 254 -14.96 -39.45 11.01
CA ILE A 254 -13.85 -39.57 11.96
C ILE A 254 -13.78 -41.00 12.52
N ALA A 255 -14.91 -41.59 12.91
CA ALA A 255 -14.96 -42.98 13.40
C ALA A 255 -14.53 -44.00 12.33
N GLU A 256 -14.82 -43.74 11.06
CA GLU A 256 -14.38 -44.57 9.94
C GLU A 256 -12.86 -44.48 9.72
N LEU A 257 -12.29 -43.27 9.86
CA LEU A 257 -10.84 -43.06 9.80
C LEU A 257 -10.11 -43.72 10.98
N GLU A 258 -10.66 -43.62 12.20
CA GLU A 258 -10.08 -44.27 13.38
C GLU A 258 -10.05 -45.80 13.23
N ARG A 259 -11.12 -46.41 12.70
CA ARG A 259 -11.11 -47.85 12.37
C ARG A 259 -10.07 -48.21 11.32
N GLY A 260 -9.94 -47.40 10.27
CA GLY A 260 -8.93 -47.63 9.23
C GLY A 260 -7.49 -47.55 9.78
N VAL A 261 -7.24 -46.66 10.74
CA VAL A 261 -5.95 -46.55 11.42
C VAL A 261 -5.69 -47.75 12.32
N ASP A 262 -6.68 -48.23 13.06
CA ASP A 262 -6.54 -49.43 13.90
C ASP A 262 -6.34 -50.72 13.08
N GLU A 263 -7.02 -50.86 11.94
CA GLU A 263 -6.81 -52.00 11.02
C GLU A 263 -5.40 -51.96 10.41
N LEU A 264 -4.93 -50.79 9.99
CA LEU A 264 -3.55 -50.61 9.52
C LEU A 264 -2.52 -50.93 10.60
N LEU A 265 -2.76 -50.52 11.85
CA LEU A 265 -1.85 -50.82 12.96
C LEU A 265 -1.85 -52.33 13.29
N ALA A 266 -2.98 -53.01 13.14
CA ALA A 266 -3.09 -54.46 13.36
C ALA A 266 -2.41 -55.29 12.24
N GLU A 267 -2.34 -54.80 11.00
CA GLU A 267 -1.65 -55.48 9.90
C GLU A 267 -0.11 -55.39 10.02
N PHE A 268 0.39 -54.41 10.78
CA PHE A 268 1.83 -54.19 11.02
C PHE A 268 2.35 -54.79 12.34
N ALA A 269 1.48 -55.37 13.17
CA ALA A 269 1.84 -56.01 14.45
C ALA A 269 1.92 -57.53 14.34
#